data_AF-A0A1H6E3N7-F1
#
_entry.id   AF-A0A1H6E3N7-F1
#
_cell.length_a   1.000
_cell.length_b   1.000
_cell.length_c   1.000
_cell.angle_alpha   90.00
_cell.angle_beta   90.00
_cell.angle_gamma   90.00
#
_symmetry.space_group_name_H-M   'P 1'
#
loop_
_entity.id
_entity.type
_entity.pdbx_description
1 polymer ?
#
loop_
_entity_poly.entity_id
_entity_poly.type
_entity_poly.pdbx_seq_one_letter_code
_entity_poly.pdbx_strand_id
1 'polypeptide(L)'
;MKRWLIVAPDTPSKLDRTSYAEARIERWDSRILLSPKSVKVGDQVILWRRGRASGIVAIGKVSKLVEKEERSLRSIRHLNSPSGPRHVMQTPKVAKSAHVSLDHYCFSRPITPQRLTEMGCSELAAVAHKSPGSTSTFKAIEVEISERQWSNLIAAANEKEISPEWPAAWVIPEGGLVDRSKLTSIYGGSTSNRVGASARTPNVFVFISMPPKDQRKGYLWKDDLLICPGHPEPWDQVTSENLSVLSHHWRGYPVRVFETQAQKCVYIGEFVIDDNKPVEEWFSDIRAKTGLFGRREKQEVKIPLLRLRQISGLSFQQNRTALFDSDRTMDLRVDSISTTDRGRDSSDVAHQIAAALTQPEIIQQFSLIDIASDVRSTFFAALRVQELRKAVAELKSYLHSGVNEEAKYQEWCEQHSWAFGNSYISRDELRHISVGDTVDIMMASTLNRLRDIIELKRPDKKVLRFDRAHKSWYWSQEVSQAIGQCHRYLDKLHEQAGLLVQDFPDLAAYHPRATVVIGRSDEWESAQQRALHGLNSRLHGVSVITYDHLLAKAEATLKAVSVPVQQ
;
A
#
# COMPACT_ATOMS: atom_id res chain seq x y z
N MET A 1 26.06 22.45 -19.96
CA MET A 1 24.87 22.20 -19.12
C MET A 1 24.96 20.75 -18.68
N LYS A 2 24.81 20.44 -17.39
CA LYS A 2 24.89 19.05 -16.93
C LYS A 2 23.53 18.37 -16.97
N ARG A 3 23.53 17.05 -17.04
CA ARG A 3 22.33 16.21 -17.07
C ARG A 3 22.34 15.26 -15.89
N TRP A 4 21.22 15.19 -15.19
CA TRP A 4 21.08 14.47 -13.95
C TRP A 4 19.94 13.46 -14.04
N LEU A 5 20.20 12.22 -13.66
CA LEU A 5 19.22 11.18 -13.49
C LEU A 5 18.81 11.07 -12.01
N ILE A 6 17.52 11.19 -11.74
CA ILE A 6 16.90 10.94 -10.44
C ILE A 6 16.14 9.64 -10.53
N VAL A 7 16.41 8.73 -9.61
CA VAL A 7 15.69 7.46 -9.51
C VAL A 7 14.67 7.57 -8.37
N ALA A 8 13.38 7.50 -8.73
CA ALA A 8 12.27 7.51 -7.78
C ALA A 8 12.33 6.29 -6.85
N PRO A 9 11.96 6.44 -5.57
CA PRO A 9 11.89 5.32 -4.64
C PRO A 9 10.75 4.36 -5.01
N ASP A 10 10.99 3.04 -4.88
CA ASP A 10 10.01 1.98 -5.17
C ASP A 10 8.87 1.90 -4.14
N THR A 11 9.12 2.33 -2.90
CA THR A 11 8.18 2.34 -1.78
C THR A 11 8.21 3.72 -1.12
N PRO A 12 7.12 4.14 -0.46
CA PRO A 12 7.18 5.30 0.41
C PRO A 12 8.30 5.06 1.42
N SER A 13 9.37 5.85 1.31
CA SER A 13 10.65 5.57 1.96
C SER A 13 10.50 5.60 3.48
N LYS A 14 11.49 5.09 4.23
CA LYS A 14 11.55 5.34 5.68
C LYS A 14 11.51 6.84 6.01
N LEU A 15 11.93 7.71 5.08
CA LEU A 15 11.81 9.16 5.21
C LEU A 15 10.35 9.65 5.18
N ASP A 16 9.49 9.07 4.32
CA ASP A 16 8.03 9.36 4.31
C ASP A 16 7.40 9.14 5.68
N ARG A 17 7.99 8.25 6.49
CA ARG A 17 7.51 7.92 7.83
C ARG A 17 8.24 8.64 8.97
N THR A 18 9.47 9.12 8.78
CA THR A 18 10.26 9.70 9.90
C THR A 18 10.62 11.18 9.75
N SER A 19 10.87 11.72 8.55
CA SER A 19 11.08 13.17 8.39
C SER A 19 9.80 13.91 8.01
N TYR A 20 8.84 13.20 7.41
CA TYR A 20 7.60 13.74 6.87
C TYR A 20 6.39 13.53 7.78
N ALA A 21 6.44 12.54 8.70
CA ALA A 21 5.47 12.42 9.80
C ALA A 21 5.59 13.55 10.84
N GLU A 22 6.77 14.18 10.92
CA GLU A 22 7.00 15.39 11.74
C GLU A 22 6.61 16.68 11.01
N ALA A 23 6.35 16.63 9.69
CA ALA A 23 5.99 17.79 8.91
C ALA A 23 4.53 18.16 9.21
N ARG A 24 4.36 19.10 10.15
CA ARG A 24 3.10 19.81 10.31
C ARG A 24 2.61 20.30 8.94
N ILE A 25 1.29 20.28 8.74
CA ILE A 25 0.60 20.80 7.55
C ILE A 25 1.22 22.11 7.01
N GLU A 26 1.63 23.02 7.90
CA GLU A 26 2.22 24.34 7.58
C GLU A 26 3.65 24.30 7.01
N ARG A 27 4.36 23.18 7.18
CA ARG A 27 5.77 22.99 6.80
C ARG A 27 5.95 21.97 5.67
N TRP A 28 4.85 21.46 5.13
CA TRP A 28 4.88 20.50 4.02
C TRP A 28 5.42 21.15 2.73
N ASP A 29 6.36 20.49 2.05
CA ASP A 29 6.94 20.94 0.80
C ASP A 29 6.97 19.78 -0.21
N SER A 30 6.26 19.93 -1.32
CA SER A 30 6.14 18.94 -2.40
C SER A 30 7.26 19.04 -3.44
N ARG A 31 8.28 19.88 -3.26
CA ARG A 31 9.35 20.06 -4.27
C ARG A 31 10.46 18.99 -4.17
N ILE A 32 10.96 18.53 -5.32
CA ILE A 32 12.12 17.62 -5.37
C ILE A 32 13.37 18.39 -4.95
N LEU A 33 14.07 17.89 -3.92
CA LEU A 33 15.35 18.43 -3.46
C LEU A 33 16.50 17.52 -3.89
N LEU A 34 17.39 18.05 -4.72
CA LEU A 34 18.65 17.41 -5.07
C LEU A 34 19.76 17.86 -4.13
N SER A 35 20.57 16.94 -3.61
CA SER A 35 21.78 17.27 -2.83
C SER A 35 23.10 16.83 -3.52
N PRO A 36 23.58 17.55 -4.55
CA PRO A 36 24.97 17.40 -5.00
C PRO A 36 25.79 18.69 -4.82
N LYS A 37 27.11 18.51 -4.63
CA LYS A 37 28.09 19.59 -4.47
C LYS A 37 28.24 20.49 -5.72
N SER A 38 27.70 20.11 -6.88
CA SER A 38 27.99 20.74 -8.18
C SER A 38 26.78 21.07 -9.07
N VAL A 39 25.54 20.87 -8.60
CA VAL A 39 24.32 21.20 -9.38
C VAL A 39 24.18 22.71 -9.58
N LYS A 40 23.82 23.12 -10.80
CA LYS A 40 23.57 24.52 -11.16
C LYS A 40 22.12 24.71 -11.62
N VAL A 41 21.60 25.92 -11.40
CA VAL A 41 20.33 26.35 -12.01
C VAL A 41 20.43 26.21 -13.53
N GLY A 42 19.40 25.64 -14.14
CA GLY A 42 19.36 25.35 -15.58
C GLY A 42 19.94 23.99 -15.97
N ASP A 43 20.56 23.24 -15.06
CA ASP A 43 20.93 21.85 -15.34
C ASP A 43 19.67 21.00 -15.63
N GLN A 44 19.83 20.05 -16.53
CA GLN A 44 18.76 19.21 -17.05
C GLN A 44 18.56 17.97 -16.16
N VAL A 45 17.31 17.57 -15.98
CA VAL A 45 16.94 16.51 -15.03
C VAL A 45 16.00 15.49 -15.68
N ILE A 46 16.26 14.21 -15.45
CA ILE A 46 15.44 13.07 -15.84
C ILE A 46 14.94 12.40 -14.56
N LEU A 47 13.64 12.13 -14.49
CA LEU A 47 13.05 11.31 -13.44
C LEU A 47 12.75 9.90 -13.96
N TRP A 48 13.32 8.91 -13.27
CA TRP A 48 13.14 7.49 -13.54
C TRP A 48 12.24 6.83 -12.49
N ARG A 49 11.15 6.19 -12.92
CA ARG A 49 10.33 5.34 -12.05
C ARG A 49 10.92 3.94 -11.97
N ARG A 50 11.08 3.41 -10.75
CA ARG A 50 11.49 2.01 -10.52
C ARG A 50 10.28 1.08 -10.44
N GLY A 51 10.57 -0.23 -10.48
CA GLY A 51 9.59 -1.27 -10.23
C GLY A 51 8.66 -1.50 -11.42
N ARG A 52 7.36 -1.71 -11.15
CA ARG A 52 6.36 -1.88 -12.20
C ARG A 52 6.32 -0.62 -13.05
N ALA A 53 6.35 -0.81 -14.36
CA ALA A 53 6.33 0.27 -15.35
C ALA A 53 7.56 1.17 -15.24
N SER A 54 8.74 0.55 -15.11
CA SER A 54 9.99 1.28 -15.00
C SER A 54 10.36 2.00 -16.29
N GLY A 55 10.92 3.19 -16.15
CA GLY A 55 11.36 4.01 -17.28
C GLY A 55 11.41 5.48 -16.91
N ILE A 56 11.70 6.31 -17.91
CA ILE A 56 11.67 7.76 -17.75
C ILE A 56 10.22 8.22 -17.76
N VAL A 57 9.82 8.98 -16.74
CA VAL A 57 8.42 9.41 -16.53
C VAL A 57 8.24 10.92 -16.50
N ALA A 58 9.34 11.66 -16.33
CA ALA A 58 9.33 13.10 -16.47
C ALA A 58 10.73 13.63 -16.82
N ILE A 59 10.76 14.76 -17.51
CA ILE A 59 11.98 15.49 -17.88
C ILE A 59 11.78 16.96 -17.48
N GLY A 60 12.84 17.58 -16.97
CA GLY A 60 12.80 18.96 -16.52
C GLY A 60 14.17 19.57 -16.29
N LYS A 61 14.23 20.54 -15.38
CA LYS A 61 15.44 21.30 -15.07
C LYS A 61 15.50 21.76 -13.63
N VAL A 62 16.70 22.09 -13.17
CA VAL A 62 16.93 22.71 -11.88
C VAL A 62 16.47 24.16 -11.93
N SER A 63 15.49 24.52 -11.11
CA SER A 63 14.86 25.84 -11.12
C SER A 63 15.50 26.79 -10.11
N LYS A 64 15.91 26.31 -8.92
CA LYS A 64 16.42 27.16 -7.84
C LYS A 64 17.39 26.39 -6.92
N LEU A 65 18.40 27.08 -6.39
CA LEU A 65 19.24 26.57 -5.30
C LEU A 65 18.70 27.07 -3.96
N VAL A 66 18.67 26.19 -2.96
CA VAL A 66 18.15 26.42 -1.62
C VAL A 66 19.16 25.97 -0.59
N GLU A 67 19.35 26.75 0.46
CA GLU A 67 20.17 26.37 1.60
C GLU A 67 19.26 25.78 2.69
N LYS A 68 19.56 24.56 3.13
CA LYS A 68 18.79 23.89 4.20
C LYS A 68 19.73 23.58 5.36
N GLU A 69 19.33 23.95 6.57
CA GLU A 69 20.05 23.52 7.78
C GLU A 69 19.90 22.00 7.95
N GLU A 70 21.01 21.28 7.93
CA GLU A 70 21.05 19.84 8.14
C GLU A 70 21.11 19.57 9.65
N ARG A 71 19.95 19.35 10.30
CA ARG A 71 19.92 18.81 11.66
C ARG A 71 20.15 17.31 11.60
N SER A 72 21.32 16.84 12.04
CA SER A 72 21.60 15.40 12.07
C SER A 72 20.69 14.70 13.11
N LEU A 73 20.13 13.53 12.76
CA LEU A 73 19.38 12.70 13.72
C LEU A 73 20.24 12.27 14.94
N ARG A 74 21.58 12.27 14.81
CA ARG A 74 22.50 12.04 15.93
C ARG A 74 22.49 13.17 16.96
N SER A 75 22.26 14.41 16.54
CA SER A 75 22.20 15.56 17.47
C SER A 75 20.91 15.62 18.30
N ILE A 76 19.83 14.94 17.88
CA ILE A 76 18.55 14.92 18.62
C ILE A 76 18.58 13.91 19.77
N ARG A 77 19.23 12.74 19.60
CA ARG A 77 19.31 11.72 20.66
C ARG A 77 20.11 12.16 21.90
N HIS A 78 21.01 13.13 21.75
CA HIS A 78 21.82 13.64 22.86
C HIS A 78 21.16 14.78 23.66
N LEU A 79 20.01 15.29 23.23
CA LEU A 79 19.29 16.34 23.96
C LEU A 79 18.35 15.81 25.06
N ASN A 80 18.04 14.51 25.05
CA ASN A 80 17.05 13.90 25.96
C ASN A 80 17.65 12.99 27.06
N SER A 81 18.98 12.96 27.26
CA SER A 81 19.60 12.25 28.39
C SER A 81 19.83 13.19 29.58
N PRO A 82 19.28 12.92 30.78
CA PRO A 82 19.39 13.82 31.95
C PRO A 82 20.77 13.88 32.64
N SER A 83 21.80 13.19 32.13
CA SER A 83 23.06 13.02 32.88
C SER A 83 24.32 13.01 32.00
N GLY A 84 24.78 14.21 31.61
CA GLY A 84 26.16 14.61 31.22
C GLY A 84 26.92 13.84 30.11
N PRO A 85 28.04 14.36 29.54
CA PRO A 85 28.72 15.65 29.76
C PRO A 85 28.60 16.63 28.57
N ARG A 86 28.96 17.90 28.79
CA ARG A 86 29.03 18.97 27.78
C ARG A 86 29.93 18.56 26.60
N HIS A 87 29.35 18.37 25.41
CA HIS A 87 30.11 18.27 24.16
C HIS A 87 29.63 19.30 23.13
N VAL A 88 30.58 20.17 22.77
CA VAL A 88 30.71 21.02 21.57
C VAL A 88 29.44 21.21 20.75
N MET A 89 28.87 22.43 20.78
CA MET A 89 27.99 22.93 19.72
C MET A 89 28.71 22.79 18.37
N GLN A 90 28.46 21.70 17.64
CA GLN A 90 28.76 21.66 16.22
C GLN A 90 27.82 22.66 15.55
N THR A 91 28.39 23.65 14.87
CA THR A 91 27.64 24.56 14.01
C THR A 91 26.77 23.75 13.04
N PRO A 92 25.49 24.12 12.83
CA PRO A 92 24.62 23.43 11.88
C PRO A 92 25.32 23.36 10.52
N LYS A 93 25.50 22.15 9.97
CA LYS A 93 25.97 22.02 8.59
C LYS A 93 24.85 22.51 7.68
N VAL A 94 25.12 23.55 6.90
CA VAL A 94 24.19 24.01 5.86
C VAL A 94 24.40 23.13 4.63
N ALA A 95 23.40 22.32 4.29
CA ALA A 95 23.39 21.53 3.07
C ALA A 95 22.76 22.34 1.93
N LYS A 96 23.50 22.53 0.84
CA LYS A 96 22.95 23.12 -0.40
C LYS A 96 22.08 22.08 -1.10
N SER A 97 20.83 22.44 -1.35
CA SER A 97 19.84 21.64 -2.08
C SER A 97 19.38 22.39 -3.33
N ALA A 98 18.78 21.69 -4.29
CA ALA A 98 18.25 22.31 -5.50
C ALA A 98 16.81 21.86 -5.78
N HIS A 99 15.92 22.81 -6.09
CA HIS A 99 14.57 22.54 -6.60
C HIS A 99 14.62 22.13 -8.06
N VAL A 100 13.84 21.10 -8.40
CA VAL A 100 13.61 20.66 -9.78
C VAL A 100 12.21 21.09 -10.21
N SER A 101 12.12 21.68 -11.40
CA SER A 101 10.87 21.87 -12.13
C SER A 101 10.79 20.82 -13.22
N LEU A 102 9.68 20.09 -13.29
CA LEU A 102 9.41 19.14 -14.37
C LEU A 102 8.58 19.84 -15.45
N ASP A 103 8.96 19.65 -16.71
CA ASP A 103 8.38 20.37 -17.85
C ASP A 103 7.67 19.41 -18.83
N HIS A 104 8.16 18.18 -18.97
CA HIS A 104 7.58 17.14 -19.82
C HIS A 104 7.19 15.93 -18.98
N TYR A 105 5.94 15.51 -19.06
CA TYR A 105 5.37 14.44 -18.24
C TYR A 105 4.91 13.28 -19.12
N CYS A 106 5.33 12.07 -18.77
CA CYS A 106 4.93 10.83 -19.42
C CYS A 106 4.67 9.74 -18.37
N PHE A 107 3.99 10.06 -17.27
CA PHE A 107 3.74 9.13 -16.17
C PHE A 107 2.93 7.90 -16.59
N SER A 108 1.96 8.11 -17.47
CA SER A 108 1.16 7.06 -18.11
C SER A 108 1.93 6.23 -19.13
N ARG A 109 3.03 6.77 -19.66
CA ARG A 109 3.80 6.19 -20.77
C ARG A 109 5.30 6.38 -20.53
N PRO A 110 5.89 5.62 -19.62
CA PRO A 110 7.32 5.74 -19.39
C PRO A 110 8.09 5.44 -20.68
N ILE A 111 9.15 6.19 -20.96
CA ILE A 111 10.11 5.79 -21.97
C ILE A 111 10.82 4.55 -21.41
N THR A 112 10.48 3.38 -21.96
CA THR A 112 10.90 2.07 -21.44
C THR A 112 12.37 1.80 -21.71
N PRO A 113 13.02 0.88 -20.97
CA PRO A 113 14.38 0.43 -21.29
C PRO A 113 14.56 -0.04 -22.74
N GLN A 114 13.54 -0.70 -23.30
CA GLN A 114 13.53 -1.12 -24.70
C GLN A 114 13.56 0.09 -25.64
N ARG A 115 12.65 1.05 -25.44
CA ARG A 115 12.61 2.28 -26.25
C ARG A 115 13.89 3.09 -26.12
N LEU A 116 14.48 3.16 -24.94
CA LEU A 116 15.79 3.79 -24.74
C LEU A 116 16.90 3.09 -25.51
N THR A 117 16.85 1.76 -25.62
CA THR A 117 17.82 0.99 -26.40
C THR A 117 17.70 1.33 -27.90
N GLU A 118 16.48 1.39 -28.43
CA GLU A 118 16.21 1.82 -29.81
C GLU A 118 16.71 3.25 -30.09
N MET A 119 16.64 4.13 -29.09
CA MET A 119 17.10 5.52 -29.18
C MET A 119 18.61 5.69 -28.95
N GLY A 120 19.35 4.60 -28.68
CA GLY A 120 20.78 4.65 -28.37
C GLY A 120 21.10 5.24 -26.99
N CYS A 121 20.20 5.08 -26.02
CA CYS A 121 20.30 5.59 -24.65
C CYS A 121 20.22 4.46 -23.60
N SER A 122 20.61 3.23 -23.95
CA SER A 122 20.53 2.05 -23.07
C SER A 122 21.30 2.20 -21.75
N GLU A 123 22.36 3.01 -21.74
CA GLU A 123 23.16 3.32 -20.55
C GLU A 123 22.33 3.95 -19.42
N LEU A 124 21.30 4.75 -19.75
CA LEU A 124 20.42 5.35 -18.74
C LEU A 124 19.67 4.29 -17.93
N ALA A 125 19.17 3.25 -18.60
CA ALA A 125 18.53 2.13 -17.93
C ALA A 125 19.52 1.37 -17.05
N ALA A 126 20.74 1.12 -17.56
CA ALA A 126 21.78 0.44 -16.79
C ALA A 126 22.18 1.21 -15.51
N VAL A 127 22.33 2.54 -15.61
CA VAL A 127 22.62 3.41 -14.45
C VAL A 127 21.45 3.40 -13.46
N ALA A 128 20.20 3.50 -13.96
CA ALA A 128 19.02 3.49 -13.11
C ALA A 128 18.87 2.18 -12.31
N HIS A 129 19.10 1.03 -12.95
CA HIS A 129 19.00 -0.28 -12.30
C HIS A 129 20.09 -0.52 -11.25
N LYS A 130 21.31 -0.01 -11.47
CA LYS A 130 22.45 -0.15 -10.54
C LYS A 130 22.39 0.83 -9.36
N SER A 131 21.62 1.91 -9.46
CA SER A 131 21.47 2.88 -8.38
C SER A 131 20.73 2.26 -7.20
N PRO A 132 21.25 2.30 -5.95
CA PRO A 132 20.46 1.93 -4.78
C PRO A 132 19.36 2.99 -4.59
N GLY A 133 18.10 2.56 -4.54
CA GLY A 133 16.98 3.45 -4.20
C GLY A 133 17.31 4.16 -2.88
N SER A 134 17.44 5.48 -2.91
CA SER A 134 17.92 6.21 -1.75
C SER A 134 16.88 6.20 -0.64
N THR A 135 17.32 5.89 0.58
CA THR A 135 16.47 5.84 1.77
C THR A 135 16.32 7.19 2.47
N SER A 136 17.06 8.24 2.06
CA SER A 136 17.07 9.52 2.78
C SER A 136 17.23 10.84 2.00
N THR A 137 17.72 10.84 0.76
CA THR A 137 17.78 12.03 -0.11
C THR A 137 17.83 11.59 -1.58
N PHE A 138 17.10 12.25 -2.49
CA PHE A 138 17.18 11.92 -3.93
C PHE A 138 18.64 12.05 -4.39
N LYS A 139 19.30 10.91 -4.63
CA LYS A 139 20.65 10.89 -5.20
C LYS A 139 20.51 11.21 -6.70
N ALA A 140 20.94 12.39 -7.10
CA ALA A 140 21.12 12.73 -8.50
C ALA A 140 22.40 12.09 -9.01
N ILE A 141 22.31 11.37 -10.13
CA ILE A 141 23.46 10.77 -10.80
C ILE A 141 23.74 11.59 -12.05
N GLU A 142 24.95 12.11 -12.20
CA GLU A 142 25.37 12.76 -13.43
C GLU A 142 25.42 11.72 -14.55
N VAL A 143 24.79 12.02 -15.69
CA VAL A 143 24.72 11.11 -16.84
C VAL A 143 25.24 11.81 -18.09
N GLU A 144 26.01 11.09 -18.90
CA GLU A 144 26.48 11.58 -20.18
C GLU A 144 25.43 11.26 -21.26
N ILE A 145 24.82 12.31 -21.80
CA ILE A 145 23.84 12.24 -22.88
C ILE A 145 24.21 13.36 -23.84
N SER A 146 24.11 13.15 -25.15
CA SER A 146 24.32 14.18 -26.19
C SER A 146 23.08 15.07 -26.37
N GLU A 147 23.24 16.25 -26.98
CA GLU A 147 22.09 17.12 -27.33
C GLU A 147 21.06 16.44 -28.23
N ARG A 148 21.52 15.58 -29.14
CA ARG A 148 20.65 14.80 -30.03
C ARG A 148 19.83 13.79 -29.25
N GLN A 149 20.47 13.01 -28.37
CA GLN A 149 19.78 12.05 -27.51
C GLN A 149 18.78 12.77 -26.58
N TRP A 150 19.16 13.91 -26.00
CA TRP A 150 18.27 14.72 -25.17
C TRP A 150 17.04 15.22 -25.92
N SER A 151 17.21 15.71 -27.14
CA SER A 151 16.11 16.15 -28.01
C SER A 151 15.17 14.98 -28.34
N ASN A 152 15.72 13.79 -28.59
CA ASN A 152 14.92 12.59 -28.83
C ASN A 152 14.13 12.18 -27.56
N LEU A 153 14.72 12.29 -26.36
CA LEU A 153 14.01 12.02 -25.11
C LEU A 153 12.85 12.98 -24.88
N ILE A 154 13.04 14.28 -25.17
CA ILE A 154 11.95 15.27 -25.12
C ILE A 154 10.86 14.92 -26.13
N ALA A 155 11.22 14.57 -27.37
CA ALA A 155 10.25 14.17 -28.37
C ALA A 155 9.42 12.97 -27.90
N ALA A 156 10.09 11.90 -27.41
CA ALA A 156 9.45 10.70 -26.89
C ALA A 156 8.55 10.99 -25.67
N ALA A 157 8.97 11.87 -24.76
CA ALA A 157 8.16 12.25 -23.60
C ALA A 157 6.87 13.00 -23.99
N ASN A 158 6.83 13.65 -25.16
CA ASN A 158 5.66 14.38 -25.67
C ASN A 158 4.83 13.58 -26.69
N GLU A 159 5.20 12.32 -26.99
CA GLU A 159 4.43 11.45 -27.90
C GLU A 159 3.03 11.17 -27.31
N LYS A 160 1.99 11.34 -28.14
CA LYS A 160 0.58 11.20 -27.73
C LYS A 160 -0.03 9.82 -28.02
N GLU A 161 0.66 8.93 -28.72
CA GLU A 161 0.13 7.62 -29.14
C GLU A 161 0.12 6.58 -28.01
N ILE A 162 -1.00 5.86 -27.84
CA ILE A 162 -1.20 4.91 -26.73
C ILE A 162 -0.42 3.65 -27.10
N SER A 163 0.69 3.39 -26.40
CA SER A 163 1.23 2.04 -26.40
C SER A 163 0.31 1.17 -25.53
N PRO A 164 -0.28 0.10 -26.09
CA PRO A 164 -1.15 -0.80 -25.36
C PRO A 164 -0.38 -1.72 -24.40
N GLU A 165 0.95 -1.65 -24.36
CA GLU A 165 1.75 -2.55 -23.53
C GLU A 165 1.93 -2.01 -22.10
N TRP A 166 1.55 -2.90 -21.17
CA TRP A 166 1.63 -2.78 -19.72
C TRP A 166 2.98 -2.20 -19.26
N PRO A 167 3.09 -1.43 -18.15
CA PRO A 167 2.32 -1.58 -16.88
C PRO A 167 1.61 -0.33 -16.30
N ALA A 168 1.16 0.62 -17.12
CA ALA A 168 0.23 1.67 -16.65
C ALA A 168 -1.25 1.27 -16.71
N ALA A 169 -1.60 0.23 -17.51
CA ALA A 169 -2.95 -0.35 -17.69
C ALA A 169 -4.10 0.64 -17.55
N TRP A 170 -3.98 1.82 -18.14
CA TRP A 170 -5.06 2.78 -18.11
C TRP A 170 -5.89 2.61 -19.37
N VAL A 171 -6.98 1.86 -19.22
CA VAL A 171 -7.87 1.50 -20.35
C VAL A 171 -9.09 2.39 -20.42
N ILE A 172 -9.24 3.33 -19.49
CA ILE A 172 -10.39 4.23 -19.42
C ILE A 172 -10.07 5.46 -20.28
N PRO A 173 -10.71 5.63 -21.45
CA PRO A 173 -10.54 6.83 -22.24
C PRO A 173 -11.13 8.04 -21.51
N GLU A 174 -10.66 9.22 -21.85
CA GLU A 174 -11.23 10.48 -21.36
C GLU A 174 -12.74 10.53 -21.69
N GLY A 175 -13.55 10.91 -20.71
CA GLY A 175 -15.02 10.85 -20.79
C GLY A 175 -15.63 9.48 -20.53
N GLY A 176 -14.81 8.43 -20.33
CA GLY A 176 -15.29 7.10 -19.98
C GLY A 176 -16.05 7.08 -18.66
N LEU A 177 -17.29 6.60 -18.70
CA LEU A 177 -18.18 6.43 -17.56
C LEU A 177 -17.98 5.05 -16.93
N VAL A 178 -17.60 4.99 -15.66
CA VAL A 178 -17.30 3.74 -14.94
C VAL A 178 -17.90 3.74 -13.54
N ASP A 179 -18.22 2.56 -13.02
CA ASP A 179 -18.61 2.42 -11.61
C ASP A 179 -17.40 2.47 -10.70
N ARG A 180 -17.51 3.21 -9.60
CA ARG A 180 -16.43 3.37 -8.61
C ARG A 180 -16.01 2.04 -7.99
N SER A 181 -16.98 1.17 -7.69
CA SER A 181 -16.72 -0.18 -7.19
C SER A 181 -15.89 -1.01 -8.18
N LYS A 182 -16.24 -0.98 -9.48
CA LYS A 182 -15.50 -1.66 -10.54
C LYS A 182 -14.08 -1.11 -10.67
N LEU A 183 -13.90 0.21 -10.65
CA LEU A 183 -12.58 0.84 -10.65
C LEU A 183 -11.71 0.32 -9.50
N THR A 184 -12.25 0.29 -8.27
CA THR A 184 -11.51 -0.26 -7.12
C THR A 184 -11.29 -1.76 -7.19
N SER A 185 -12.17 -2.51 -7.84
CA SER A 185 -12.00 -3.96 -8.02
C SER A 185 -10.84 -4.30 -8.95
N ILE A 186 -10.52 -3.44 -9.93
CA ILE A 186 -9.45 -3.62 -10.91
C ILE A 186 -8.15 -3.03 -10.38
N TYR A 187 -8.18 -1.77 -9.96
CA TYR A 187 -7.00 -1.00 -9.57
C TYR A 187 -6.71 -1.02 -8.07
N GLY A 188 -7.61 -1.53 -7.23
CA GLY A 188 -7.51 -1.41 -5.78
C GLY A 188 -7.74 0.02 -5.28
N GLY A 189 -7.55 0.25 -3.97
CA GLY A 189 -7.80 1.53 -3.32
C GLY A 189 -9.16 1.60 -2.62
N SER A 190 -9.61 2.81 -2.27
CA SER A 190 -10.84 3.03 -1.49
C SER A 190 -12.03 3.45 -2.36
N THR A 191 -13.19 2.87 -2.08
CA THR A 191 -14.48 3.22 -2.71
C THR A 191 -15.09 4.51 -2.16
N SER A 192 -14.53 5.07 -1.08
CA SER A 192 -15.09 6.24 -0.38
C SER A 192 -14.13 7.42 -0.32
N ASN A 193 -12.81 7.19 -0.31
CA ASN A 193 -11.82 8.26 -0.13
C ASN A 193 -11.81 9.23 -1.31
N ARG A 194 -11.81 10.55 -1.03
CA ARG A 194 -11.74 11.57 -2.09
C ARG A 194 -10.46 11.49 -2.92
N VAL A 195 -9.34 11.16 -2.28
CA VAL A 195 -8.05 10.98 -2.93
C VAL A 195 -7.34 9.74 -2.38
N GLY A 196 -6.48 9.12 -3.15
CA GLY A 196 -5.66 8.01 -2.68
C GLY A 196 -4.94 7.24 -3.80
N ALA A 197 -3.88 6.52 -3.45
CA ALA A 197 -3.15 5.68 -4.39
C ALA A 197 -3.92 4.38 -4.73
N SER A 198 -3.74 3.91 -5.96
CA SER A 198 -4.06 2.54 -6.36
C SER A 198 -3.20 1.54 -5.58
N ALA A 199 -3.81 0.45 -5.12
CA ALA A 199 -3.08 -0.62 -4.44
C ALA A 199 -2.40 -1.60 -5.42
N ARG A 200 -2.73 -1.54 -6.72
CA ARG A 200 -2.30 -2.53 -7.72
C ARG A 200 -1.48 -1.96 -8.86
N THR A 201 -1.65 -0.68 -9.17
CA THR A 201 -1.01 0.01 -10.29
C THR A 201 -0.35 1.31 -9.85
N PRO A 202 0.63 1.83 -10.60
CA PRO A 202 1.17 3.17 -10.39
C PRO A 202 0.14 4.21 -10.84
N ASN A 203 -0.95 4.39 -10.10
CA ASN A 203 -1.97 5.43 -10.35
C ASN A 203 -2.38 6.05 -9.01
N VAL A 204 -2.68 7.34 -9.02
CA VAL A 204 -3.28 8.05 -7.89
C VAL A 204 -4.66 8.53 -8.34
N PHE A 205 -5.68 8.30 -7.52
CA PHE A 205 -7.05 8.67 -7.84
C PHE A 205 -7.47 9.92 -7.09
N VAL A 206 -8.16 10.82 -7.79
CA VAL A 206 -8.81 12.00 -7.23
C VAL A 206 -10.25 12.01 -7.72
N PHE A 207 -11.21 11.97 -6.79
CA PHE A 207 -12.63 11.94 -7.07
C PHE A 207 -13.23 13.29 -6.68
N ILE A 208 -13.63 14.08 -7.68
CA ILE A 208 -14.31 15.36 -7.50
C ILE A 208 -15.82 15.16 -7.67
N SER A 209 -16.60 15.96 -6.97
CA SER A 209 -18.06 15.96 -7.06
C SER A 209 -18.51 17.41 -7.14
N MET A 210 -19.45 17.73 -8.04
CA MET A 210 -20.09 19.05 -8.04
C MET A 210 -20.73 19.32 -6.67
N PRO A 211 -20.52 20.50 -6.07
CA PRO A 211 -20.99 20.75 -4.72
C PRO A 211 -22.52 20.88 -4.68
N PRO A 212 -23.21 20.24 -3.71
CA PRO A 212 -24.53 20.71 -3.33
C PRO A 212 -24.37 21.97 -2.49
N LYS A 213 -24.70 23.13 -3.06
CA LYS A 213 -24.91 24.45 -2.43
C LYS A 213 -23.70 25.16 -1.76
N ASP A 214 -22.64 24.48 -1.31
CA ASP A 214 -21.45 25.11 -0.69
C ASP A 214 -20.26 25.18 -1.66
N GLN A 215 -19.91 26.40 -2.10
CA GLN A 215 -18.82 26.64 -3.05
C GLN A 215 -17.44 26.16 -2.55
N ARG A 216 -17.21 26.08 -1.23
CA ARG A 216 -15.91 25.67 -0.65
C ARG A 216 -15.72 24.15 -0.57
N LYS A 217 -16.79 23.39 -0.75
CA LYS A 217 -16.79 21.91 -0.71
C LYS A 217 -16.77 21.27 -2.10
N GLY A 218 -16.79 22.10 -3.14
CA GLY A 218 -16.69 21.71 -4.54
C GLY A 218 -15.30 21.90 -5.11
N TYR A 219 -15.18 21.76 -6.42
CA TYR A 219 -13.96 22.06 -7.16
C TYR A 219 -14.13 23.36 -7.96
N LEU A 220 -13.02 24.01 -8.28
CA LEU A 220 -12.96 25.23 -9.10
C LEU A 220 -11.97 25.00 -10.24
N TRP A 221 -12.37 25.32 -11.47
CA TRP A 221 -11.49 25.33 -12.62
C TRP A 221 -11.10 26.76 -12.99
N LYS A 222 -9.81 26.96 -13.27
CA LYS A 222 -9.25 28.19 -13.82
C LYS A 222 -8.27 27.78 -14.92
N ASP A 223 -8.67 27.92 -16.17
CA ASP A 223 -7.88 27.48 -17.33
C ASP A 223 -7.50 25.98 -17.25
N ASP A 224 -6.21 25.66 -17.13
CA ASP A 224 -5.67 24.30 -16.97
C ASP A 224 -5.55 23.87 -15.50
N LEU A 225 -5.91 24.74 -14.56
CA LEU A 225 -5.78 24.52 -13.12
C LEU A 225 -7.11 24.12 -12.48
N LEU A 226 -7.12 22.92 -11.92
CA LEU A 226 -8.16 22.38 -11.06
C LEU A 226 -7.80 22.59 -9.59
N ILE A 227 -8.63 23.32 -8.87
CA ILE A 227 -8.57 23.45 -7.41
C ILE A 227 -9.64 22.56 -6.81
N CYS A 228 -9.28 21.57 -6.00
CA CYS A 228 -10.25 20.61 -5.46
C CYS A 228 -9.91 20.17 -4.02
N PRO A 229 -10.91 19.80 -3.21
CA PRO A 229 -10.68 19.35 -1.85
C PRO A 229 -10.03 17.96 -1.81
N GLY A 230 -8.97 17.83 -1.03
CA GLY A 230 -8.32 16.57 -0.71
C GLY A 230 -9.08 15.75 0.34
N HIS A 231 -8.36 14.82 0.98
CA HIS A 231 -8.84 14.06 2.12
C HIS A 231 -8.86 14.94 3.39
N PRO A 232 -9.85 14.80 4.28
CA PRO A 232 -9.84 15.49 5.57
C PRO A 232 -8.74 14.96 6.50
N GLU A 233 -7.99 15.88 7.09
CA GLU A 233 -6.97 15.63 8.10
C GLU A 233 -7.57 15.76 9.50
N PRO A 234 -7.76 14.66 10.24
CA PRO A 234 -8.25 14.71 11.62
C PRO A 234 -7.20 15.24 12.62
N TRP A 235 -5.95 15.40 12.18
CA TRP A 235 -4.80 15.79 12.99
C TRP A 235 -3.94 16.82 12.24
N ASP A 236 -2.92 17.39 12.88
CA ASP A 236 -2.01 18.38 12.27
C ASP A 236 -0.98 17.79 11.28
N GLN A 237 -1.12 16.51 10.92
CA GLN A 237 -0.26 15.78 9.98
C GLN A 237 -0.99 15.53 8.66
N VAL A 238 -0.23 15.39 7.58
CA VAL A 238 -0.76 15.07 6.24
C VAL A 238 -1.03 13.56 6.15
N THR A 239 -2.27 13.16 5.84
CA THR A 239 -2.66 11.75 5.67
C THR A 239 -1.99 11.11 4.47
N SER A 240 -1.91 9.77 4.49
CA SER A 240 -1.36 8.99 3.38
C SER A 240 -2.10 9.22 2.05
N GLU A 241 -3.39 9.53 2.13
CA GLU A 241 -4.28 9.87 1.04
C GLU A 241 -3.82 11.16 0.35
N ASN A 242 -3.70 12.26 1.11
CA ASN A 242 -3.22 13.52 0.55
C ASN A 242 -1.75 13.43 0.14
N LEU A 243 -0.93 12.72 0.90
CA LEU A 243 0.47 12.47 0.56
C LEU A 243 0.60 11.76 -0.79
N SER A 244 -0.30 10.83 -1.12
CA SER A 244 -0.27 10.13 -2.40
C SER A 244 -0.39 11.07 -3.60
N VAL A 245 -1.13 12.18 -3.44
CA VAL A 245 -1.25 13.23 -4.46
C VAL A 245 -0.07 14.19 -4.34
N LEU A 246 0.25 14.68 -3.14
CA LEU A 246 1.30 15.70 -2.94
C LEU A 246 2.72 15.23 -3.31
N SER A 247 2.97 13.92 -3.26
CA SER A 247 4.26 13.30 -3.60
C SER A 247 4.25 12.55 -4.95
N HIS A 248 3.15 12.64 -5.71
CA HIS A 248 2.93 11.77 -6.86
C HIS A 248 3.99 11.92 -7.95
N HIS A 249 4.44 13.16 -8.21
CA HIS A 249 5.41 13.45 -9.25
C HIS A 249 6.79 12.91 -8.88
N TRP A 250 7.16 12.87 -7.59
CA TRP A 250 8.40 12.22 -7.12
C TRP A 250 8.41 10.72 -7.38
N ARG A 251 7.23 10.10 -7.23
CA ARG A 251 7.03 8.67 -7.47
C ARG A 251 6.92 8.35 -8.96
N GLY A 252 6.67 9.38 -9.77
CA GLY A 252 6.41 9.20 -11.19
C GLY A 252 5.02 8.62 -11.45
N TYR A 253 4.03 8.89 -10.60
CA TYR A 253 2.70 8.29 -10.71
C TYR A 253 1.73 9.30 -11.33
N PRO A 254 0.91 8.92 -12.33
CA PRO A 254 -0.15 9.76 -12.86
C PRO A 254 -1.24 10.00 -11.82
N VAL A 255 -1.71 11.25 -11.71
CA VAL A 255 -2.93 11.58 -10.97
C VAL A 255 -4.10 11.53 -11.93
N ARG A 256 -5.03 10.60 -11.69
CA ARG A 256 -6.24 10.35 -12.45
C ARG A 256 -7.41 11.05 -11.76
N VAL A 257 -7.97 12.05 -12.42
CA VAL A 257 -9.12 12.78 -11.90
C VAL A 257 -10.41 12.21 -12.45
N PHE A 258 -11.37 12.00 -11.58
CA PHE A 258 -12.71 11.52 -11.87
C PHE A 258 -13.75 12.50 -11.35
N GLU A 259 -14.71 12.86 -12.18
CA GLU A 259 -15.93 13.51 -11.72
C GLU A 259 -16.95 12.45 -11.31
N THR A 260 -17.64 12.67 -10.19
CA THR A 260 -18.48 11.65 -9.57
C THR A 260 -19.90 12.15 -9.35
N GLN A 261 -20.85 11.27 -9.65
CA GLN A 261 -22.27 11.40 -9.33
C GLN A 261 -22.75 10.07 -8.75
N ALA A 262 -23.00 10.05 -7.44
CA ALA A 262 -23.22 8.82 -6.68
C ALA A 262 -22.08 7.79 -6.86
N GLN A 263 -22.36 6.59 -7.37
CA GLN A 263 -21.35 5.55 -7.64
C GLN A 263 -20.72 5.64 -9.04
N LYS A 264 -21.28 6.47 -9.93
CA LYS A 264 -20.76 6.65 -11.28
C LYS A 264 -19.62 7.65 -11.29
N CYS A 265 -18.57 7.36 -12.05
CA CYS A 265 -17.37 8.15 -12.18
C CYS A 265 -17.06 8.38 -13.67
N VAL A 266 -16.93 9.62 -14.10
CA VAL A 266 -16.45 9.97 -15.44
C VAL A 266 -14.96 10.29 -15.34
N TYR A 267 -14.12 9.60 -16.12
CA TYR A 267 -12.70 9.90 -16.17
C TYR A 267 -12.45 11.24 -16.88
N ILE A 268 -11.88 12.21 -16.17
CA ILE A 268 -11.62 13.54 -16.71
C ILE A 268 -10.30 13.59 -17.46
N GLY A 269 -9.24 13.02 -16.88
CA GLY A 269 -7.90 13.12 -17.46
C GLY A 269 -6.76 12.90 -16.47
N GLU A 270 -5.55 13.12 -16.95
CA GLU A 270 -4.31 13.06 -16.17
C GLU A 270 -3.89 14.46 -15.72
N PHE A 271 -3.47 14.57 -14.46
CA PHE A 271 -3.09 15.82 -13.82
C PHE A 271 -1.74 15.66 -13.10
N VAL A 272 -1.15 16.81 -12.80
CA VAL A 272 0.02 16.94 -11.93
C VAL A 272 -0.25 17.98 -10.85
N ILE A 273 0.26 17.76 -9.65
CA ILE A 273 0.24 18.77 -8.59
C ILE A 273 1.01 20.02 -9.05
N ASP A 274 0.53 21.20 -8.68
CA ASP A 274 1.24 22.46 -8.93
C ASP A 274 2.48 22.53 -8.01
N ASP A 275 3.67 22.37 -8.59
CA ASP A 275 4.95 22.37 -7.87
C ASP A 275 5.25 23.69 -7.15
N ASN A 276 4.71 24.82 -7.64
CA ASN A 276 4.95 26.13 -7.06
C ASN A 276 4.07 26.38 -5.84
N LYS A 277 2.80 25.97 -5.94
CA LYS A 277 1.79 26.09 -4.90
C LYS A 277 0.91 24.85 -4.94
N PRO A 278 1.24 23.76 -4.24
CA PRO A 278 0.49 22.51 -4.31
C PRO A 278 -0.86 22.59 -3.59
N VAL A 279 -0.97 23.44 -2.57
CA VAL A 279 -2.19 23.67 -1.80
C VAL A 279 -2.56 25.15 -1.87
N GLU A 280 -3.78 25.45 -2.32
CA GLU A 280 -4.32 26.81 -2.41
C GLU A 280 -4.51 27.41 -1.03
N GLU A 281 -5.22 26.68 -0.19
CA GLU A 281 -5.52 26.99 1.21
C GLU A 281 -5.88 25.71 1.97
N TRP A 282 -5.81 25.80 3.30
CA TRP A 282 -6.34 24.81 4.22
C TRP A 282 -7.56 25.41 4.90
N PHE A 283 -8.70 24.72 4.85
CA PHE A 283 -9.90 25.17 5.57
C PHE A 283 -10.32 24.15 6.61
N SER A 284 -10.87 24.65 7.72
CA SER A 284 -11.47 23.81 8.76
C SER A 284 -12.90 23.43 8.38
N ASP A 285 -13.24 22.16 8.59
CA ASP A 285 -14.61 21.64 8.54
C ASP A 285 -14.91 20.89 9.83
N ILE A 286 -16.19 20.78 10.20
CA ILE A 286 -16.60 20.01 11.37
C ILE A 286 -17.28 18.74 10.87
N ARG A 287 -16.72 17.59 11.22
CA ARG A 287 -17.27 16.29 10.84
C ARG A 287 -17.76 15.49 12.04
N ALA A 288 -18.85 14.76 11.82
CA ALA A 288 -19.33 13.80 12.79
C ALA A 288 -18.35 12.62 12.85
N LYS A 289 -17.88 12.33 14.05
CA LYS A 289 -17.10 11.16 14.39
C LYS A 289 -17.92 10.29 15.33
N THR A 290 -17.86 8.97 15.14
CA THR A 290 -18.39 8.05 16.13
C THR A 290 -17.39 7.97 17.28
N GLY A 291 -17.73 8.58 18.41
CA GLY A 291 -16.98 8.53 19.66
C GLY A 291 -17.15 7.19 20.37
N LEU A 292 -16.50 7.06 21.53
CA LEU A 292 -16.68 5.87 22.37
C LEU A 292 -18.17 5.69 22.75
N PHE A 293 -18.61 4.44 22.83
CA PHE A 293 -19.99 4.05 23.12
C PHE A 293 -21.03 4.46 22.07
N GLY A 294 -20.60 4.79 20.84
CA GLY A 294 -21.52 5.12 19.74
C GLY A 294 -22.11 6.53 19.82
N ARG A 295 -21.61 7.40 20.72
CA ARG A 295 -21.98 8.82 20.73
C ARG A 295 -21.44 9.50 19.48
N ARG A 296 -22.25 10.34 18.84
CA ARG A 296 -21.79 11.21 17.76
C ARG A 296 -21.06 12.41 18.36
N GLU A 297 -19.75 12.45 18.17
CA GLU A 297 -18.90 13.57 18.52
C GLU A 297 -18.64 14.43 17.27
N LYS A 298 -18.32 15.70 17.49
CA LYS A 298 -17.89 16.61 16.42
C LYS A 298 -16.39 16.74 16.51
N GLN A 299 -15.68 16.40 15.43
CA GLN A 299 -14.25 16.62 15.29
C GLN A 299 -14.02 17.73 14.26
N GLU A 300 -13.18 18.69 14.60
CA GLU A 300 -12.63 19.64 13.64
C GLU A 300 -11.57 18.94 12.79
N VAL A 301 -11.67 19.08 11.48
CA VAL A 301 -10.74 18.49 10.50
C VAL A 301 -10.24 19.59 9.57
N LYS A 302 -8.98 19.51 9.14
CA LYS A 302 -8.42 20.41 8.12
C LYS A 302 -8.49 19.74 6.76
N ILE A 303 -8.92 20.46 5.72
CA ILE A 303 -9.00 19.92 4.36
C ILE A 303 -8.12 20.78 3.44
N PRO A 304 -7.15 20.20 2.70
CA PRO A 304 -6.37 20.95 1.73
C PRO A 304 -7.18 21.15 0.45
N LEU A 305 -7.13 22.37 -0.11
CA LEU A 305 -7.52 22.62 -1.49
C LEU A 305 -6.32 22.36 -2.40
N LEU A 306 -6.25 21.16 -2.97
CA LEU A 306 -5.19 20.72 -3.88
C LEU A 306 -5.28 21.46 -5.20
N ARG A 307 -4.12 21.90 -5.71
CA ARG A 307 -3.96 22.57 -7.00
C ARG A 307 -3.37 21.60 -8.02
N LEU A 308 -4.17 21.18 -8.97
CA LEU A 308 -3.83 20.18 -9.98
C LEU A 308 -3.82 20.83 -11.38
N ARG A 309 -2.69 20.81 -12.07
CA ARG A 309 -2.58 21.23 -13.47
C ARG A 309 -2.90 20.05 -14.39
N GLN A 310 -3.71 20.29 -15.41
CA GLN A 310 -4.10 19.28 -16.37
C GLN A 310 -2.94 18.97 -17.34
N ILE A 311 -2.60 17.69 -17.49
CA ILE A 311 -1.64 17.19 -18.51
C ILE A 311 -2.41 16.77 -19.77
N SER A 312 -3.51 16.03 -19.58
CA SER A 312 -4.41 15.55 -20.63
C SER A 312 -5.81 15.40 -20.07
N GLY A 313 -6.84 15.37 -20.92
CA GLY A 313 -8.22 15.23 -20.49
C GLY A 313 -9.23 16.12 -21.20
N LEU A 314 -10.47 15.96 -20.78
CA LEU A 314 -11.60 16.79 -21.22
C LEU A 314 -11.41 18.24 -20.79
N SER A 315 -11.71 19.18 -21.70
CA SER A 315 -11.76 20.60 -21.39
C SER A 315 -12.95 20.95 -20.50
N PHE A 316 -12.82 22.02 -19.71
CA PHE A 316 -13.87 22.45 -18.78
C PHE A 316 -15.17 22.91 -19.48
N GLN A 317 -15.09 23.36 -20.74
CA GLN A 317 -16.23 23.93 -21.47
C GLN A 317 -17.23 22.89 -22.00
N GLN A 318 -16.96 21.59 -21.87
CA GLN A 318 -17.90 20.55 -22.27
C GLN A 318 -19.01 20.40 -21.22
N ASN A 319 -20.27 20.36 -21.65
CA ASN A 319 -21.41 20.08 -20.77
C ASN A 319 -21.37 18.62 -20.31
N ARG A 320 -20.67 18.35 -19.21
CA ARG A 320 -20.38 16.99 -18.71
C ARG A 320 -21.58 16.28 -18.07
N THR A 321 -22.65 17.01 -17.75
CA THR A 321 -23.89 16.40 -17.21
C THR A 321 -24.44 15.34 -18.17
N ALA A 322 -24.37 15.59 -19.48
CA ALA A 322 -24.79 14.64 -20.51
C ALA A 322 -23.97 13.33 -20.52
N LEU A 323 -22.74 13.32 -19.97
CA LEU A 323 -21.92 12.11 -19.87
C LEU A 323 -22.47 11.13 -18.83
N PHE A 324 -23.09 11.64 -17.75
CA PHE A 324 -23.72 10.83 -16.71
C PHE A 324 -25.10 10.29 -17.12
N ASP A 325 -25.77 10.99 -18.05
CA ASP A 325 -27.06 10.61 -18.64
C ASP A 325 -26.92 9.51 -19.72
N SER A 326 -25.69 9.10 -20.04
CA SER A 326 -25.47 7.97 -20.92
C SER A 326 -25.85 6.65 -20.23
N ASP A 327 -26.74 5.88 -20.86
CA ASP A 327 -27.10 4.51 -20.42
C ASP A 327 -25.97 3.49 -20.60
N ARG A 328 -24.84 3.92 -21.17
CA ARG A 328 -23.67 3.08 -21.47
C ARG A 328 -22.56 3.32 -20.45
N THR A 329 -22.70 2.76 -19.24
CA THR A 329 -21.53 2.54 -18.38
C THR A 329 -20.56 1.60 -19.09
N MET A 330 -19.30 2.00 -19.19
CA MET A 330 -18.25 1.12 -19.69
C MET A 330 -18.15 -0.08 -18.77
N ASP A 331 -18.33 -1.27 -19.33
CA ASP A 331 -17.95 -2.49 -18.63
C ASP A 331 -16.42 -2.55 -18.67
N LEU A 332 -15.79 -2.24 -17.53
CA LEU A 332 -14.35 -2.35 -17.40
C LEU A 332 -13.98 -3.83 -17.42
N ARG A 333 -13.79 -4.36 -18.62
CA ARG A 333 -13.12 -5.62 -18.86
C ARG A 333 -11.69 -5.27 -19.20
N VAL A 334 -10.75 -5.91 -18.50
CA VAL A 334 -9.42 -6.05 -19.08
C VAL A 334 -9.64 -7.07 -20.20
N ASP A 335 -9.83 -6.59 -21.44
CA ASP A 335 -9.87 -7.47 -22.59
C ASP A 335 -8.52 -8.17 -22.67
N SER A 336 -8.51 -9.44 -22.28
CA SER A 336 -7.57 -10.42 -22.80
C SER A 336 -7.63 -10.30 -24.33
N ILE A 337 -6.56 -9.80 -24.96
CA ILE A 337 -6.53 -9.60 -26.40
C ILE A 337 -6.98 -10.88 -27.11
N SER A 338 -7.93 -10.71 -28.02
CA SER A 338 -8.38 -11.68 -29.00
C SER A 338 -7.21 -12.38 -29.66
N THR A 339 -7.04 -13.66 -29.39
CA THR A 339 -6.30 -14.55 -30.29
C THR A 339 -7.16 -14.72 -31.54
N THR A 340 -6.75 -14.07 -32.63
CA THR A 340 -7.19 -14.52 -33.96
C THR A 340 -6.66 -15.93 -34.17
N ASP A 341 -7.59 -16.88 -34.05
CA ASP A 341 -7.69 -18.14 -34.76
C ASP A 341 -6.39 -18.95 -34.96
N ARG A 342 -6.13 -19.89 -34.04
CA ARG A 342 -6.04 -21.32 -34.37
C ARG A 342 -6.51 -22.14 -33.17
N GLY A 343 -7.57 -22.91 -33.37
CA GLY A 343 -8.16 -23.77 -32.35
C GLY A 343 -7.15 -24.68 -31.65
N ARG A 344 -7.04 -24.51 -30.33
CA ARG A 344 -6.72 -25.55 -29.34
C ARG A 344 -7.07 -25.00 -27.95
N ASP A 345 -7.85 -25.76 -27.20
CA ASP A 345 -8.35 -25.40 -25.87
C ASP A 345 -7.24 -24.88 -24.94
N SER A 346 -7.33 -23.60 -24.58
CA SER A 346 -6.36 -22.86 -23.78
C SER A 346 -6.26 -23.37 -22.32
N SER A 347 -7.23 -24.15 -21.83
CA SER A 347 -7.18 -24.73 -20.49
C SER A 347 -6.27 -25.94 -20.38
N ASP A 348 -6.18 -26.74 -21.45
CA ASP A 348 -5.38 -27.97 -21.48
C ASP A 348 -3.89 -27.69 -21.57
N VAL A 349 -3.50 -26.68 -22.36
CA VAL A 349 -2.10 -26.23 -22.43
C VAL A 349 -1.64 -25.67 -21.09
N ALA A 350 -2.49 -24.89 -20.40
CA ALA A 350 -2.19 -24.35 -19.08
C ALA A 350 -2.08 -25.45 -18.00
N HIS A 351 -2.92 -26.49 -18.05
CA HIS A 351 -2.84 -27.63 -17.13
C HIS A 351 -1.63 -28.53 -17.42
N GLN A 352 -1.27 -28.74 -18.68
CA GLN A 352 -0.07 -29.49 -19.07
C GLN A 352 1.22 -28.75 -18.70
N ILE A 353 1.24 -27.42 -18.84
CA ILE A 353 2.36 -26.59 -18.39
C ILE A 353 2.43 -26.56 -16.86
N ALA A 354 1.31 -26.42 -16.15
CA ALA A 354 1.28 -26.47 -14.68
C ALA A 354 1.77 -27.83 -14.12
N ALA A 355 1.44 -28.93 -14.81
CA ALA A 355 1.93 -30.27 -14.45
C ALA A 355 3.43 -30.47 -14.78
N ALA A 356 3.96 -29.80 -15.80
CA ALA A 356 5.38 -29.88 -16.18
C ALA A 356 6.31 -29.02 -15.30
N LEU A 357 5.78 -28.03 -14.57
CA LEU A 357 6.57 -26.98 -13.90
C LEU A 357 6.71 -27.10 -12.38
N THR A 358 6.60 -28.30 -11.83
CA THR A 358 6.98 -28.59 -10.42
C THR A 358 8.49 -28.44 -10.12
N GLN A 359 9.29 -27.95 -11.07
CA GLN A 359 10.74 -27.81 -10.95
C GLN A 359 11.15 -26.35 -10.61
N PRO A 360 11.91 -26.12 -9.52
CA PRO A 360 12.30 -24.79 -9.05
C PRO A 360 13.06 -23.93 -10.07
N GLU A 361 13.79 -24.57 -10.99
CA GLU A 361 14.66 -23.90 -11.97
C GLU A 361 13.86 -23.09 -13.01
N ILE A 362 12.61 -23.50 -13.27
CA ILE A 362 11.80 -22.89 -14.32
C ILE A 362 11.11 -21.60 -13.82
N ILE A 363 10.94 -21.44 -12.50
CA ILE A 363 10.37 -20.22 -11.88
C ILE A 363 11.29 -19.01 -12.13
N GLN A 364 12.61 -19.19 -12.08
CA GLN A 364 13.57 -18.11 -12.35
C GLN A 364 13.57 -17.72 -13.83
N GLN A 365 13.45 -18.69 -14.74
CA GLN A 365 13.41 -18.41 -16.18
C GLN A 365 12.08 -17.78 -16.65
N PHE A 366 10.95 -18.13 -16.03
CA PHE A 366 9.65 -17.50 -16.34
C PHE A 366 9.55 -16.03 -15.91
N SER A 367 10.39 -15.58 -14.97
CA SER A 367 10.51 -14.15 -14.63
C SER A 367 11.17 -13.32 -15.74
N LEU A 368 11.83 -13.98 -16.69
CA LEU A 368 12.59 -13.37 -17.79
C LEU A 368 11.87 -13.49 -19.15
N ILE A 369 10.78 -14.26 -19.25
CA ILE A 369 10.06 -14.47 -20.50
C ILE A 369 8.81 -13.59 -20.53
N ASP A 370 8.65 -12.89 -21.65
CA ASP A 370 7.55 -11.96 -21.88
C ASP A 370 6.28 -12.73 -22.26
N ILE A 371 5.60 -13.27 -21.24
CA ILE A 371 4.37 -14.04 -21.37
C ILE A 371 3.17 -13.12 -21.09
N ALA A 372 2.11 -13.28 -21.89
CA ALA A 372 0.84 -12.57 -21.76
C ALA A 372 0.35 -12.52 -20.29
N SER A 373 -0.10 -11.35 -19.86
CA SER A 373 -0.46 -11.04 -18.46
C SER A 373 -1.53 -11.96 -17.87
N ASP A 374 -2.40 -12.51 -18.70
CA ASP A 374 -3.50 -13.38 -18.27
C ASP A 374 -3.00 -14.78 -17.98
N VAL A 375 -2.07 -15.29 -18.79
CA VAL A 375 -1.35 -16.53 -18.48
C VAL A 375 -0.50 -16.33 -17.25
N ARG A 376 0.18 -15.19 -17.10
CA ARG A 376 1.01 -14.89 -15.92
C ARG A 376 0.18 -14.71 -14.64
N SER A 377 -0.96 -14.03 -14.69
CA SER A 377 -1.83 -13.81 -13.53
C SER A 377 -2.62 -15.07 -13.17
N THR A 378 -3.11 -15.82 -14.16
CA THR A 378 -3.69 -17.16 -13.96
C THR A 378 -2.63 -18.12 -13.43
N PHE A 379 -1.38 -18.02 -13.89
CA PHE A 379 -0.24 -18.77 -13.39
C PHE A 379 0.10 -18.38 -11.95
N PHE A 380 0.19 -17.09 -11.60
CA PHE A 380 0.43 -16.66 -10.21
C PHE A 380 -0.75 -16.97 -9.29
N ALA A 381 -1.99 -16.92 -9.80
CA ALA A 381 -3.17 -17.36 -9.07
C ALA A 381 -3.15 -18.88 -8.86
N ALA A 382 -2.77 -19.65 -9.87
CA ALA A 382 -2.62 -21.10 -9.79
C ALA A 382 -1.48 -21.50 -8.84
N LEU A 383 -0.32 -20.83 -8.93
CA LEU A 383 0.80 -20.97 -7.99
C LEU A 383 0.35 -20.62 -6.58
N ARG A 384 -0.37 -19.52 -6.39
CA ARG A 384 -0.90 -19.15 -5.08
C ARG A 384 -1.86 -20.21 -4.55
N VAL A 385 -2.78 -20.71 -5.36
CA VAL A 385 -3.68 -21.81 -4.98
C VAL A 385 -2.88 -23.07 -4.65
N GLN A 386 -1.81 -23.37 -5.38
CA GLN A 386 -0.94 -24.52 -5.11
C GLN A 386 -0.15 -24.35 -3.81
N GLU A 387 0.39 -23.17 -3.53
CA GLU A 387 1.03 -22.82 -2.25
C GLU A 387 0.06 -22.99 -1.09
N LEU A 388 -1.16 -22.43 -1.22
CA LEU A 388 -2.21 -22.56 -0.21
C LEU A 388 -2.58 -24.04 0.00
N ARG A 389 -2.73 -24.82 -1.07
CA ARG A 389 -2.99 -26.27 -1.01
C ARG A 389 -1.86 -27.00 -0.29
N LYS A 390 -0.60 -26.71 -0.62
CA LYS A 390 0.57 -27.32 0.01
C LYS A 390 0.62 -27.01 1.51
N ALA A 391 0.41 -25.75 1.89
CA ALA A 391 0.37 -25.33 3.28
C ALA A 391 -0.76 -26.01 4.08
N VAL A 392 -1.96 -26.11 3.51
CA VAL A 392 -3.08 -26.86 4.13
C VAL A 392 -2.75 -28.34 4.27
N ALA A 393 -2.18 -28.96 3.25
CA ALA A 393 -1.78 -30.36 3.28
C ALA A 393 -0.67 -30.61 4.32
N GLU A 394 0.26 -29.69 4.46
CA GLU A 394 1.33 -29.73 5.47
C GLU A 394 0.77 -29.63 6.89
N LEU A 395 -0.10 -28.65 7.18
CA LEU A 395 -0.76 -28.56 8.48
C LEU A 395 -1.55 -29.83 8.79
N LYS A 396 -2.33 -30.33 7.82
CA LYS A 396 -3.00 -31.63 7.95
C LYS A 396 -2.00 -32.72 8.30
N SER A 397 -0.89 -32.81 7.60
CA SER A 397 0.13 -33.83 7.86
C SER A 397 0.68 -33.74 9.29
N TYR A 398 1.02 -32.56 9.78
CA TYR A 398 1.48 -32.37 11.17
C TYR A 398 0.44 -32.85 12.19
N LEU A 399 -0.81 -32.48 11.94
CA LEU A 399 -1.94 -32.85 12.79
C LEU A 399 -2.23 -34.36 12.78
N HIS A 400 -2.18 -35.02 11.62
CA HIS A 400 -2.42 -36.48 11.51
C HIS A 400 -1.25 -37.31 12.03
N SER A 401 -0.02 -36.86 11.82
CA SER A 401 1.20 -37.56 12.27
C SER A 401 1.50 -37.34 13.75
N GLY A 402 0.71 -36.52 14.46
CA GLY A 402 0.87 -36.28 15.89
C GLY A 402 2.13 -35.48 16.22
N VAL A 403 2.61 -34.63 15.31
CA VAL A 403 3.70 -33.70 15.60
C VAL A 403 3.23 -32.76 16.72
N ASN A 404 4.01 -32.64 17.79
CA ASN A 404 3.67 -31.84 18.98
C ASN A 404 4.68 -30.70 19.25
N GLU A 405 5.70 -30.56 18.41
CA GLU A 405 6.73 -29.52 18.55
C GLU A 405 6.12 -28.14 18.30
N GLU A 406 6.01 -27.31 19.34
CA GLU A 406 5.42 -25.97 19.27
C GLU A 406 6.11 -25.09 18.22
N ALA A 407 7.44 -25.20 18.11
CA ALA A 407 8.25 -24.48 17.12
C ALA A 407 7.83 -24.75 15.67
N LYS A 408 7.42 -25.99 15.33
CA LYS A 408 6.95 -26.33 13.97
C LYS A 408 5.63 -25.65 13.64
N TYR A 409 4.71 -25.62 14.59
CA TYR A 409 3.43 -24.92 14.41
C TYR A 409 3.61 -23.40 14.40
N GLN A 410 4.55 -22.89 15.18
CA GLN A 410 4.92 -21.48 15.17
C GLN A 410 5.50 -21.08 13.82
N GLU A 411 6.49 -21.82 13.31
CA GLU A 411 7.09 -21.58 11.99
C GLU A 411 6.02 -21.64 10.88
N TRP A 412 5.14 -22.66 10.92
CA TRP A 412 4.06 -22.79 9.96
C TRP A 412 3.08 -21.59 10.03
N CYS A 413 2.63 -21.20 11.23
CA CYS A 413 1.71 -20.08 11.41
C CYS A 413 2.32 -18.73 11.00
N GLU A 414 3.63 -18.56 11.18
CA GLU A 414 4.37 -17.38 10.73
C GLU A 414 4.47 -17.30 9.21
N GLN A 415 4.78 -18.43 8.56
CA GLN A 415 4.85 -18.53 7.10
C GLN A 415 3.48 -18.44 6.43
N HIS A 416 2.42 -18.82 7.16
CA HIS A 416 1.06 -18.96 6.62
C HIS A 416 0.00 -18.20 7.43
N SER A 417 0.31 -16.96 7.83
CA SER A 417 -0.59 -16.06 8.60
C SER A 417 -1.98 -15.85 8.00
N TRP A 418 -2.14 -16.05 6.69
CA TRP A 418 -3.44 -16.04 5.99
C TRP A 418 -4.42 -17.10 6.54
N ALA A 419 -3.94 -18.17 7.20
CA ALA A 419 -4.75 -19.23 7.79
C ALA A 419 -5.70 -18.73 8.90
N PHE A 420 -5.38 -17.58 9.52
CA PHE A 420 -6.24 -16.94 10.51
C PHE A 420 -7.41 -16.14 9.89
N GLY A 421 -7.43 -16.00 8.56
CA GLY A 421 -8.48 -15.35 7.76
C GLY A 421 -8.01 -14.09 7.02
N ASN A 422 -8.91 -13.50 6.22
CA ASN A 422 -8.67 -12.30 5.39
C ASN A 422 -8.40 -11.00 6.17
N SER A 423 -8.29 -11.08 7.50
CA SER A 423 -8.16 -9.92 8.37
C SER A 423 -6.73 -9.44 8.55
N TYR A 424 -5.69 -10.07 7.99
CA TYR A 424 -4.28 -9.72 8.29
C TYR A 424 -3.48 -9.37 7.01
N ILE A 425 -2.81 -8.19 6.99
CA ILE A 425 -2.12 -7.65 5.79
C ILE A 425 -0.68 -8.14 5.67
N SER A 426 0.02 -8.30 6.80
CA SER A 426 1.47 -8.48 6.82
C SER A 426 1.93 -8.88 8.21
N ARG A 427 3.04 -9.62 8.25
CA ARG A 427 3.90 -9.82 9.42
C ARG A 427 4.29 -8.46 10.02
N ASP A 428 4.33 -8.40 11.34
CA ASP A 428 5.06 -7.37 12.08
C ASP A 428 6.36 -7.97 12.62
N GLU A 429 7.48 -7.27 12.50
CA GLU A 429 8.79 -7.79 12.94
C GLU A 429 9.03 -7.66 14.45
N LEU A 430 8.09 -7.03 15.18
CA LEU A 430 8.20 -6.75 16.60
C LEU A 430 7.51 -7.86 17.42
N ARG A 431 8.29 -8.83 17.91
CA ARG A 431 7.80 -9.82 18.90
C ARG A 431 7.93 -9.34 20.34
N HIS A 432 8.70 -8.29 20.57
CA HIS A 432 8.99 -7.76 21.89
C HIS A 432 7.95 -6.72 22.28
N ILE A 433 7.12 -7.06 23.28
CA ILE A 433 6.18 -6.12 23.89
C ILE A 433 6.90 -5.30 24.98
N SER A 434 7.90 -5.87 25.65
CA SER A 434 8.75 -5.19 26.64
C SER A 434 10.05 -5.97 26.86
N VAL A 435 10.97 -5.43 27.68
CA VAL A 435 12.20 -6.13 28.08
C VAL A 435 11.82 -7.44 28.79
N GLY A 436 12.03 -8.57 28.12
CA GLY A 436 11.75 -9.92 28.64
C GLY A 436 10.42 -10.56 28.22
N ASP A 437 9.58 -9.88 27.42
CA ASP A 437 8.29 -10.43 26.96
C ASP A 437 8.21 -10.53 25.46
N THR A 438 8.23 -11.78 24.99
CA THR A 438 8.16 -12.16 23.59
C THR A 438 6.84 -12.90 23.36
N VAL A 439 6.04 -12.44 22.40
CA VAL A 439 4.84 -13.18 21.95
C VAL A 439 5.17 -14.11 20.79
N ASP A 440 4.39 -15.19 20.67
CA ASP A 440 4.60 -16.18 19.61
C ASP A 440 4.40 -15.56 18.23
N ILE A 441 3.30 -14.84 18.02
CA ILE A 441 3.01 -14.09 16.79
C ILE A 441 2.27 -12.80 17.13
N MET A 442 2.68 -11.69 16.49
CA MET A 442 1.95 -10.42 16.48
C MET A 442 1.49 -10.11 15.05
N MET A 443 0.19 -9.89 14.86
CA MET A 443 -0.41 -9.65 13.54
C MET A 443 -1.04 -8.27 13.44
N ALA A 444 -0.84 -7.59 12.31
CA ALA A 444 -1.51 -6.33 12.00
C ALA A 444 -2.83 -6.59 11.27
N SER A 445 -3.94 -6.19 11.88
CA SER A 445 -5.27 -6.28 11.27
C SER A 445 -5.45 -5.28 10.10
N THR A 446 -6.04 -5.77 9.01
CA THR A 446 -6.39 -5.08 7.75
C THR A 446 -7.33 -3.89 7.93
N LEU A 447 -8.29 -3.97 8.85
CA LEU A 447 -9.40 -3.03 8.97
C LEU A 447 -9.12 -1.87 9.92
N ASN A 448 -8.19 -2.04 10.86
CA ASN A 448 -8.01 -1.10 11.98
C ASN A 448 -6.56 -1.00 12.49
N ARG A 449 -5.57 -1.64 11.83
CA ARG A 449 -4.15 -1.66 12.24
C ARG A 449 -3.92 -2.11 13.70
N LEU A 450 -4.89 -2.81 14.30
CA LEU A 450 -4.73 -3.39 15.64
C LEU A 450 -3.67 -4.50 15.59
N ARG A 451 -2.86 -4.59 16.65
CA ARG A 451 -1.96 -5.72 16.90
C ARG A 451 -2.75 -6.81 17.59
N ASP A 452 -3.12 -7.86 16.85
CA ASP A 452 -3.67 -9.06 17.45
C ASP A 452 -2.52 -9.97 17.90
N ILE A 453 -2.62 -10.51 19.11
CA ILE A 453 -1.69 -11.50 19.65
C ILE A 453 -2.21 -12.89 19.26
N ILE A 454 -1.33 -13.75 18.77
CA ILE A 454 -1.58 -15.19 18.77
C ILE A 454 -0.65 -15.83 19.77
N GLU A 455 -1.24 -16.57 20.70
CA GLU A 455 -0.52 -17.43 21.64
C GLU A 455 -0.70 -18.88 21.18
N LEU A 456 0.41 -19.56 20.89
CA LEU A 456 0.39 -20.95 20.46
C LEU A 456 0.69 -21.85 21.64
N LYS A 457 -0.04 -22.96 21.71
CA LYS A 457 0.24 -24.08 22.61
C LYS A 457 0.16 -25.37 21.83
N ARG A 458 0.78 -26.42 22.33
CA ARG A 458 0.87 -27.70 21.61
C ARG A 458 -0.51 -28.32 21.29
N PRO A 459 -0.64 -29.04 20.16
CA PRO A 459 -1.90 -29.70 19.77
C PRO A 459 -2.28 -30.88 20.67
N ASP A 460 -1.35 -31.48 21.40
CA ASP A 460 -1.64 -32.57 22.36
C ASP A 460 -2.36 -32.09 23.64
N LYS A 461 -2.49 -30.77 23.83
CA LYS A 461 -3.08 -30.22 25.06
C LYS A 461 -4.60 -30.38 25.07
N LYS A 462 -5.12 -30.80 26.24
CA LYS A 462 -6.56 -30.79 26.49
C LYS A 462 -7.06 -29.36 26.55
N VAL A 463 -8.15 -29.06 25.85
CA VAL A 463 -8.76 -27.72 25.86
C VAL A 463 -9.86 -27.60 26.91
N LEU A 464 -10.72 -28.61 27.00
CA LEU A 464 -11.87 -28.63 27.90
C LEU A 464 -11.83 -29.85 28.83
N ARG A 465 -12.36 -29.67 30.03
CA ARG A 465 -12.64 -30.75 30.98
C ARG A 465 -14.12 -30.72 31.34
N PHE A 466 -14.66 -31.88 31.71
CA PHE A 466 -16.06 -32.00 32.13
C PHE A 466 -16.14 -32.28 33.63
N ASP A 467 -16.89 -31.45 34.33
CA ASP A 467 -17.26 -31.70 35.71
C ASP A 467 -18.56 -32.52 35.74
N ARG A 468 -18.47 -33.76 36.23
CA ARG A 468 -19.63 -34.66 36.34
C ARG A 468 -20.62 -34.22 37.42
N ALA A 469 -20.14 -33.59 38.50
CA ALA A 469 -21.00 -33.17 39.61
C ALA A 469 -21.90 -32.01 39.18
N HIS A 470 -21.32 -31.03 38.46
CA HIS A 470 -22.05 -29.83 38.00
C HIS A 470 -22.52 -29.91 36.55
N LYS A 471 -22.24 -31.04 35.87
CA LYS A 471 -22.58 -31.32 34.46
C LYS A 471 -22.14 -30.19 33.50
N SER A 472 -20.97 -29.61 33.77
CA SER A 472 -20.49 -28.41 33.08
C SER A 472 -19.11 -28.63 32.48
N TRP A 473 -18.91 -28.12 31.27
CA TRP A 473 -17.59 -28.02 30.66
C TRP A 473 -16.88 -26.77 31.16
N TYR A 474 -15.58 -26.89 31.39
CA TYR A 474 -14.73 -25.79 31.84
C TYR A 474 -13.35 -25.86 31.17
N TRP A 475 -12.63 -24.75 31.19
CA TRP A 475 -11.27 -24.66 30.63
C TRP A 475 -10.31 -25.62 31.34
N SER A 476 -9.44 -26.26 30.58
CA SER A 476 -8.33 -27.00 31.16
C SER A 476 -7.36 -26.05 31.90
N GLN A 477 -6.44 -26.64 32.66
CA GLN A 477 -5.36 -25.90 33.31
C GLN A 477 -4.50 -25.18 32.27
N GLU A 478 -4.20 -25.86 31.16
CA GLU A 478 -3.35 -25.35 30.09
C GLU A 478 -4.00 -24.16 29.37
N VAL A 479 -5.30 -24.21 29.11
CA VAL A 479 -6.04 -23.07 28.54
C VAL A 479 -6.10 -21.91 29.52
N SER A 480 -6.34 -22.20 30.81
CA SER A 480 -6.39 -21.15 31.84
C SER A 480 -5.04 -20.42 31.97
N GLN A 481 -3.92 -21.14 31.86
CA GLN A 481 -2.58 -20.56 31.84
C GLN A 481 -2.34 -19.69 30.60
N ALA A 482 -2.73 -20.17 29.41
CA ALA A 482 -2.60 -19.40 28.16
C ALA A 482 -3.47 -18.13 28.16
N ILE A 483 -4.68 -18.20 28.70
CA ILE A 483 -5.55 -17.02 28.89
C ILE A 483 -4.87 -16.01 29.84
N GLY A 484 -4.30 -16.48 30.95
CA GLY A 484 -3.53 -15.62 31.87
C GLY A 484 -2.32 -14.96 31.21
N GLN A 485 -1.59 -15.69 30.36
CA GLN A 485 -0.48 -15.14 29.55
C GLN A 485 -0.98 -14.05 28.60
N CYS A 486 -2.08 -14.31 27.89
CA CYS A 486 -2.71 -13.33 26.99
C CYS A 486 -3.14 -12.07 27.73
N HIS A 487 -3.77 -12.19 28.91
CA HIS A 487 -4.12 -11.02 29.73
C HIS A 487 -2.89 -10.18 30.05
N ARG A 488 -1.82 -10.82 30.52
CA ARG A 488 -0.55 -10.12 30.82
C ARG A 488 0.03 -9.41 29.60
N TYR A 489 -0.05 -10.00 28.41
CA TYR A 489 0.41 -9.35 27.18
C TYR A 489 -0.48 -8.18 26.77
N LEU A 490 -1.80 -8.32 26.89
CA LEU A 490 -2.76 -7.25 26.62
C LEU A 490 -2.58 -6.08 27.59
N ASP A 491 -2.34 -6.36 28.87
CA ASP A 491 -2.05 -5.35 29.89
C ASP A 491 -0.74 -4.62 29.57
N LYS A 492 0.33 -5.35 29.23
CA LYS A 492 1.61 -4.75 28.83
C LYS A 492 1.49 -3.91 27.55
N LEU A 493 0.71 -4.36 26.57
CA LEU A 493 0.43 -3.56 25.38
C LEU A 493 -0.33 -2.28 25.72
N HIS A 494 -1.27 -2.31 26.67
CA HIS A 494 -1.96 -1.12 27.15
C HIS A 494 -1.06 -0.20 27.98
N GLU A 495 -0.19 -0.74 28.84
CA GLU A 495 0.77 0.05 29.65
C GLU A 495 1.79 0.74 28.74
N GLN A 496 2.32 0.00 27.76
CA GLN A 496 3.27 0.53 26.78
C GLN A 496 2.59 1.44 25.75
N ALA A 497 1.27 1.35 25.53
CA ALA A 497 0.54 2.22 24.63
C ALA A 497 0.77 3.70 24.95
N GLY A 498 0.84 4.10 26.23
CA GLY A 498 1.10 5.49 26.62
C GLY A 498 2.47 6.02 26.19
N LEU A 499 3.48 5.15 26.11
CA LEU A 499 4.85 5.46 25.67
C LEU A 499 5.01 5.29 24.15
N LEU A 500 4.41 4.23 23.59
CA LEU A 500 4.41 3.92 22.15
C LEU A 500 3.56 4.90 21.34
N VAL A 501 2.54 5.54 21.92
CA VAL A 501 1.77 6.62 21.25
C VAL A 501 2.62 7.88 21.07
N GLN A 502 3.65 8.10 21.90
CA GLN A 502 4.59 9.23 21.73
C GLN A 502 5.62 8.97 20.61
N ASP A 503 6.06 7.72 20.43
CA ASP A 503 7.04 7.34 19.41
C ASP A 503 6.41 6.82 18.10
N PHE A 504 5.16 6.34 18.13
CA PHE A 504 4.39 5.78 17.01
C PHE A 504 2.90 6.20 17.08
N PRO A 505 2.55 7.43 16.68
CA PRO A 505 1.19 8.00 16.82
C PRO A 505 0.08 7.25 16.05
N ASP A 506 0.46 6.46 15.04
CA ASP A 506 -0.44 5.63 14.21
C ASP A 506 -0.79 4.27 14.85
N LEU A 507 -0.18 3.92 15.99
CA LEU A 507 -0.48 2.70 16.72
C LEU A 507 -1.73 2.93 17.55
N ALA A 508 -2.90 2.61 16.99
CA ALA A 508 -4.11 2.47 17.78
C ALA A 508 -3.97 1.25 18.71
N ALA A 509 -3.27 1.40 19.83
CA ALA A 509 -3.22 0.41 20.91
C ALA A 509 -4.51 0.42 21.75
N TYR A 510 -5.64 0.82 21.15
CA TYR A 510 -6.95 0.79 21.79
C TYR A 510 -7.64 -0.52 21.40
N HIS A 511 -7.58 -1.48 22.32
CA HIS A 511 -8.22 -2.80 22.30
C HIS A 511 -7.57 -3.89 21.42
N PRO A 512 -6.28 -4.26 21.65
CA PRO A 512 -5.71 -5.48 21.09
C PRO A 512 -6.54 -6.70 21.48
N ARG A 513 -6.62 -7.70 20.60
CA ARG A 513 -7.25 -9.00 20.90
C ARG A 513 -6.21 -10.10 20.90
N ALA A 514 -6.42 -11.12 21.72
CA ALA A 514 -5.58 -12.32 21.74
C ALA A 514 -6.36 -13.54 21.24
N THR A 515 -5.70 -14.37 20.44
CA THR A 515 -6.21 -15.68 20.02
C THR A 515 -5.26 -16.75 20.52
N VAL A 516 -5.75 -17.63 21.39
CA VAL A 516 -5.03 -18.83 21.81
C VAL A 516 -5.33 -19.95 20.82
N VAL A 517 -4.30 -20.57 20.24
CA VAL A 517 -4.44 -21.81 19.45
C VAL A 517 -3.91 -22.97 20.27
N ILE A 518 -4.78 -23.90 20.66
CA ILE A 518 -4.43 -24.99 21.57
C ILE A 518 -5.29 -26.23 21.33
N GLY A 519 -4.65 -27.40 21.36
CA GLY A 519 -5.36 -28.67 21.36
C GLY A 519 -6.01 -29.05 20.02
N ARG A 520 -6.57 -30.25 19.99
CA ARG A 520 -7.38 -30.80 18.88
C ARG A 520 -8.84 -30.95 19.28
N SER A 521 -9.73 -30.85 18.29
CA SER A 521 -11.17 -31.04 18.39
C SER A 521 -11.73 -31.99 17.33
N ASP A 522 -10.87 -32.78 16.69
CA ASP A 522 -11.23 -33.83 15.72
C ASP A 522 -12.09 -34.93 16.34
N GLU A 523 -11.86 -35.28 17.61
CA GLU A 523 -12.64 -36.27 18.35
C GLU A 523 -13.83 -35.66 19.14
N TRP A 524 -14.13 -34.37 18.94
CA TRP A 524 -15.13 -33.71 19.79
C TRP A 524 -16.57 -33.95 19.34
N GLU A 525 -17.43 -34.14 20.33
CA GLU A 525 -18.87 -34.14 20.11
C GLU A 525 -19.45 -32.71 20.08
N SER A 526 -20.68 -32.60 19.57
CA SER A 526 -21.41 -31.33 19.48
C SER A 526 -21.53 -30.60 20.84
N ALA A 527 -21.53 -31.34 21.96
CA ALA A 527 -21.57 -30.75 23.29
C ALA A 527 -20.31 -29.94 23.64
N GLN A 528 -19.13 -30.45 23.29
CA GLN A 528 -17.85 -29.77 23.52
C GLN A 528 -17.70 -28.54 22.60
N GLN A 529 -18.17 -28.64 21.35
CA GLN A 529 -18.19 -27.50 20.43
C GLN A 529 -19.07 -26.36 20.94
N ARG A 530 -20.29 -26.68 21.41
CA ARG A 530 -21.17 -25.69 22.06
C ARG A 530 -20.56 -25.11 23.33
N ALA A 531 -19.89 -25.94 24.12
CA ALA A 531 -19.21 -25.49 25.32
C ALA A 531 -18.08 -24.51 25.01
N LEU A 532 -17.23 -24.80 24.03
CA LEU A 532 -16.17 -23.89 23.58
C LEU A 532 -16.75 -22.55 23.11
N HIS A 533 -17.80 -22.58 22.30
CA HIS A 533 -18.50 -21.36 21.87
C HIS A 533 -19.05 -20.56 23.06
N GLY A 534 -19.72 -21.22 23.99
CA GLY A 534 -20.27 -20.61 25.20
C GLY A 534 -19.17 -20.00 26.09
N LEU A 535 -18.07 -20.70 26.31
CA LEU A 535 -16.96 -20.20 27.12
C LEU A 535 -16.26 -19.02 26.43
N ASN A 536 -16.00 -19.08 25.13
CA ASN A 536 -15.45 -17.97 24.35
C ASN A 536 -16.35 -16.72 24.37
N SER A 537 -17.67 -16.88 24.30
CA SER A 537 -18.62 -15.74 24.34
C SER A 537 -18.57 -14.94 25.65
N ARG A 538 -18.00 -15.53 26.71
CA ARG A 538 -17.83 -14.93 28.04
C ARG A 538 -16.42 -14.38 28.27
N LEU A 539 -15.50 -14.59 27.33
CA LEU A 539 -14.17 -13.99 27.33
C LEU A 539 -14.20 -12.70 26.50
N HIS A 540 -13.80 -11.59 27.11
CA HIS A 540 -13.68 -10.31 26.41
C HIS A 540 -12.24 -10.09 25.97
N GLY A 541 -12.01 -9.88 24.68
CA GLY A 541 -10.68 -9.60 24.13
C GLY A 541 -9.75 -10.80 23.96
N VAL A 542 -10.09 -11.98 24.49
CA VAL A 542 -9.36 -13.24 24.28
C VAL A 542 -10.31 -14.26 23.65
N SER A 543 -9.83 -15.00 22.65
CA SER A 543 -10.55 -16.13 22.05
C SER A 543 -9.67 -17.36 22.02
N VAL A 544 -10.25 -18.55 22.23
CA VAL A 544 -9.56 -19.83 22.18
C VAL A 544 -10.07 -20.64 20.99
N ILE A 545 -9.16 -21.09 20.13
CA ILE A 545 -9.46 -21.99 19.01
C ILE A 545 -8.56 -23.23 19.08
N THR A 546 -8.98 -24.31 18.43
CA THR A 546 -8.16 -25.52 18.26
C THR A 546 -7.42 -25.48 16.93
N TYR A 547 -6.43 -26.36 16.75
CA TYR A 547 -5.76 -26.48 15.46
C TYR A 547 -6.71 -26.97 14.35
N ASP A 548 -7.76 -27.72 14.67
CA ASP A 548 -8.78 -28.11 13.69
C ASP A 548 -9.64 -26.92 13.26
N HIS A 549 -9.92 -25.98 14.16
CA HIS A 549 -10.56 -24.71 13.80
C HIS A 549 -9.65 -23.85 12.92
N LEU A 550 -8.35 -23.81 13.19
CA LEU A 550 -7.37 -23.11 12.36
C LEU A 550 -7.29 -23.75 10.95
N LEU A 551 -7.23 -25.08 10.90
CA LEU A 551 -7.26 -25.83 9.65
C LEU A 551 -8.54 -25.56 8.86
N ALA A 552 -9.71 -25.62 9.51
CA ALA A 552 -10.99 -25.35 8.86
C ALA A 552 -11.07 -23.92 8.29
N LYS A 553 -10.50 -22.92 8.99
CA LYS A 553 -10.37 -21.55 8.48
C LYS A 553 -9.45 -21.46 7.26
N ALA A 554 -8.32 -22.18 7.29
CA ALA A 554 -7.39 -22.24 6.16
C ALA A 554 -8.05 -22.91 4.93
N GLU A 555 -8.78 -24.01 5.14
CA GLU A 555 -9.54 -24.69 4.08
C GLU A 555 -10.66 -23.82 3.50
N ALA A 556 -11.40 -23.10 4.35
CA ALA A 556 -12.41 -22.15 3.90
C ALA A 556 -11.81 -21.02 3.04
N THR A 557 -10.64 -20.52 3.44
CA THR A 557 -9.89 -19.52 2.68
C THR A 557 -9.40 -20.08 1.34
N LEU A 558 -8.83 -21.29 1.34
CA LEU A 558 -8.43 -21.98 0.12
C LEU A 558 -9.61 -22.20 -0.82
N LYS A 559 -10.78 -22.61 -0.29
CA LYS A 559 -12.01 -22.79 -1.07
C LYS A 559 -12.48 -21.46 -1.68
N ALA A 560 -12.48 -20.38 -0.91
CA ALA A 560 -12.86 -19.05 -1.40
C ALA A 560 -11.95 -18.55 -2.54
N VAL A 561 -10.67 -18.91 -2.53
CA VAL A 561 -9.70 -18.55 -3.59
C VAL A 561 -9.72 -19.54 -4.76
N SER A 562 -10.19 -20.78 -4.54
CA SER A 562 -10.23 -21.84 -5.56
C SER A 562 -11.53 -21.89 -6.38
N VAL A 563 -12.60 -21.25 -5.92
CA VAL A 563 -13.87 -21.16 -6.68
C VAL A 563 -13.72 -20.05 -7.73
N PRO A 564 -13.91 -20.33 -9.03
CA PRO A 564 -13.96 -19.27 -10.02
C PRO A 564 -15.12 -18.36 -9.63
N VAL A 565 -14.85 -17.06 -9.48
CA VAL A 565 -15.87 -16.05 -9.21
C VAL A 565 -16.91 -16.17 -10.34
N GLN A 566 -18.01 -16.86 -10.05
CA GLN A 566 -19.18 -16.84 -10.92
C GLN A 566 -19.75 -15.42 -10.86
N GLN A 567 -20.03 -14.94 -12.07
CA GLN A 567 -20.34 -13.57 -12.49
C GLN A 567 -21.28 -12.78 -11.58
#